data_AF-A0AAE1MZU5-F1
#
_entry.id   AF-A0AAE1MZU5-F1
#
_cell.length_a   1.000
_cell.length_b   1.000
_cell.length_c   1.000
_cell.angle_alpha   90.00
_cell.angle_beta   90.00
_cell.angle_gamma   90.00
#
_symmetry.space_group_name_H-M   'P 1'
#
loop_
_entity.id
_entity.type
_entity.pdbx_description
1 polymer ?
#
loop_
_entity_poly.entity_id
_entity_poly.type
_entity_poly.pdbx_seq_one_letter_code
_entity_poly.pdbx_strand_id
1 'polypeptide(L)'
;MEVMDGGFADEYTKLEAYCNELKVSNLRSDVSVELSGEALDQERRVFRRIYVCFNASKVRWKVGCRPFIGLDDTFLKGKARGILF
;
A
#
# COMPACT_ATOMS: atom_id res chain seq x y z
N MET A 1 -5.96 13.27 25.33
CA MET A 1 -5.80 12.78 23.95
C MET A 1 -4.47 12.08 23.92
N GLU A 2 -4.46 10.77 24.19
CA GLU A 2 -3.22 9.99 24.21
C GLU A 2 -2.62 10.02 22.81
N VAL A 3 -1.42 10.58 22.70
CA VAL A 3 -0.62 10.48 21.49
C VAL A 3 -0.19 9.03 21.42
N MET A 4 -0.85 8.24 20.56
CA MET A 4 -0.46 6.87 20.26
C MET A 4 0.92 6.93 19.59
N ASP A 5 1.97 6.87 20.39
CA ASP A 5 3.34 6.69 19.92
C ASP A 5 3.56 5.20 19.63
N GLY A 6 2.72 4.65 18.76
CA GLY A 6 3.04 3.41 18.08
C GLY A 6 4.20 3.73 17.15
N GLY A 7 5.39 3.19 17.44
CA GLY A 7 6.55 3.44 16.60
C GLY A 7 6.20 3.06 15.16
N PHE A 8 6.34 3.99 14.22
CA PHE A 8 6.03 3.76 12.79
C PHE A 8 6.54 2.40 12.28
N ALA A 9 7.72 1.98 12.73
CA ALA A 9 8.30 0.68 12.42
C ALA A 9 7.39 -0.52 12.76
N ASP A 10 6.73 -0.50 13.92
CA ASP A 10 5.84 -1.56 14.38
C ASP A 10 4.55 -1.65 13.54
N GLU A 11 4.09 -0.52 13.00
CA GLU A 11 2.96 -0.49 12.08
C GLU A 11 3.31 -1.07 10.71
N TYR A 12 4.51 -0.79 10.20
CA TYR A 12 4.99 -1.38 8.94
C TYR A 12 5.11 -2.91 9.02
N THR A 13 5.38 -3.48 10.20
CA THR A 13 5.37 -4.94 10.43
C THR A 13 4.00 -5.56 10.17
N LYS A 14 2.92 -4.79 10.29
CA LYS A 14 1.54 -5.27 10.09
C LYS A 14 1.09 -5.24 8.63
N LEU A 15 1.87 -4.65 7.73
CA LEU A 15 1.45 -4.47 6.32
C LEU A 15 1.18 -5.79 5.60
N GLU A 16 1.97 -6.84 5.86
CA GLU A 16 1.72 -8.15 5.26
C GLU A 16 0.35 -8.72 5.70
N ALA A 17 0.05 -8.65 7.00
CA ALA A 17 -1.22 -9.09 7.54
C ALA A 17 -2.38 -8.28 6.94
N TYR A 18 -2.21 -6.96 6.84
CA TYR A 18 -3.19 -6.08 6.21
C TYR A 18 -3.40 -6.40 4.72
N CYS A 19 -2.32 -6.63 3.96
CA CYS A 19 -2.43 -7.00 2.55
C CYS A 19 -3.16 -8.33 2.36
N ASN A 20 -2.93 -9.29 3.25
CA ASN A 20 -3.65 -10.57 3.22
C ASN A 20 -5.13 -10.37 3.54
N GLU A 21 -5.46 -9.55 4.54
CA GLU A 21 -6.85 -9.22 4.86
C GLU A 21 -7.54 -8.52 3.67
N LEU A 22 -6.86 -7.61 2.99
CA LEU A 22 -7.38 -6.97 1.78
C LEU A 22 -7.67 -7.97 0.65
N LYS A 23 -6.80 -8.97 0.46
CA LYS A 23 -7.04 -10.02 -0.55
C LYS A 23 -8.28 -10.86 -0.25
N VAL A 24 -8.54 -11.14 1.03
CA VAL A 24 -9.67 -11.96 1.47
C VAL A 24 -10.97 -11.16 1.43
N SER A 25 -10.97 -9.94 1.98
CA SER A 25 -12.15 -9.09 2.09
C SER A 25 -12.58 -8.45 0.75
N ASN A 26 -11.64 -8.20 -0.16
CA ASN A 26 -11.91 -7.50 -1.42
C ASN A 26 -11.54 -8.36 -2.64
N LEU A 27 -12.31 -9.43 -2.84
CA LEU A 27 -12.20 -10.31 -4.01
C LEU A 27 -12.10 -9.49 -5.32
N ARG A 28 -11.17 -9.88 -6.19
CA ARG A 28 -10.83 -9.25 -7.50
C ARG A 28 -10.03 -7.95 -7.43
N SER A 29 -9.72 -7.44 -6.24
CA SER A 29 -8.72 -6.37 -6.09
C SER A 29 -7.31 -6.94 -6.26
N ASP A 30 -6.39 -6.15 -6.82
CA ASP A 30 -4.98 -6.53 -6.86
C ASP A 30 -4.29 -5.95 -5.64
N VAL A 31 -3.58 -6.81 -4.90
CA VAL A 31 -2.80 -6.40 -3.73
C VAL A 31 -1.47 -7.14 -3.76
N SER A 32 -0.37 -6.39 -3.78
CA SER A 32 0.98 -6.95 -3.66
C SER A 32 1.81 -6.16 -2.67
N VAL A 33 2.63 -6.88 -1.91
CA VAL A 33 3.59 -6.32 -0.97
C VAL A 33 4.94 -6.91 -1.30
N GLU A 34 5.97 -6.07 -1.27
CA GLU A 34 7.34 -6.49 -1.44
C GLU A 34 8.16 -6.13 -0.21
N LEU A 35 8.86 -7.13 0.31
CA LEU A 35 9.83 -7.00 1.39
C LEU A 35 11.24 -6.93 0.81
N SER A 36 12.16 -6.34 1.58
CA SER A 36 13.58 -6.36 1.23
C SER A 36 14.16 -7.77 1.35
N GLY A 37 14.71 -8.29 0.26
CA GLY A 37 15.41 -9.58 0.24
C GLY A 37 16.62 -9.61 1.17
N GLU A 38 17.44 -8.55 1.14
CA GLU A 38 18.61 -8.42 2.03
C GLU A 38 18.25 -8.46 3.52
N ALA A 39 17.07 -7.92 3.87
CA ALA A 39 16.58 -7.97 5.23
C ALA A 39 16.09 -9.37 5.60
N LEU A 40 15.40 -10.05 4.68
CA LEU A 40 14.91 -11.42 4.88
C LEU A 40 16.06 -12.40 5.09
N ASP A 41 17.18 -12.21 4.38
CA ASP A 41 18.41 -12.99 4.57
C ASP A 41 19.02 -12.82 5.98
N GLN A 42 18.68 -11.73 6.67
CA GLN A 42 19.05 -11.44 8.06
C GLN A 42 17.90 -11.74 9.05
N GLU A 43 16.89 -12.50 8.64
CA GLU A 43 15.67 -12.80 9.41
C GLU A 43 14.85 -11.56 9.82
N ARG A 44 15.05 -10.44 9.12
CA ARG A 44 14.34 -9.18 9.33
C ARG A 44 13.28 -8.98 8.25
N ARG A 45 12.10 -8.53 8.65
CA ARG A 45 11.03 -8.15 7.71
C ARG A 45 11.02 -6.65 7.54
N VAL A 46 11.65 -6.17 6.46
CA VAL A 46 11.68 -4.74 6.13
C VAL A 46 10.81 -4.50 4.90
N PHE A 47 9.85 -3.59 5.04
CA PHE A 47 8.97 -3.17 3.97
C PHE A 47 9.71 -2.40 2.87
N ARG A 48 9.44 -2.72 1.60
CA ARG A 48 9.98 -1.98 0.44
C ARG A 48 8.91 -1.19 -0.30
N ARG A 49 7.86 -1.86 -0.76
CA ARG A 49 6.74 -1.25 -1.48
C ARG A 49 5.46 -2.06 -1.36
N ILE A 50 4.33 -1.38 -1.52
CA ILE A 50 2.99 -1.96 -1.60
C ILE A 50 2.31 -1.44 -2.85
N TYR A 51 1.52 -2.28 -3.50
CA TYR A 51 0.59 -1.88 -4.54
C TYR A 51 -0.81 -2.39 -4.17
N VAL A 52 -1.80 -1.50 -4.25
CA VAL A 52 -3.20 -1.81 -3.98
C VAL A 52 -4.05 -1.19 -5.08
N CYS A 53 -4.79 -2.02 -5.83
CA CYS A 53 -5.77 -1.57 -6.81
C CYS A 53 -7.12 -2.24 -6.56
N PHE A 54 -8.04 -1.50 -5.96
CA PHE A 54 -9.37 -1.98 -5.67
C PHE A 54 -10.17 -2.25 -6.94
N ASN A 55 -10.92 -3.35 -6.95
CA ASN A 55 -11.78 -3.70 -8.09
C ASN A 55 -12.78 -2.58 -8.42
N ALA A 56 -13.31 -1.89 -7.41
CA ALA A 56 -14.20 -0.74 -7.59
C ALA A 56 -13.54 0.37 -8.42
N SER A 57 -12.26 0.67 -8.18
CA SER A 57 -11.48 1.65 -8.94
C SER A 57 -11.30 1.19 -10.39
N LYS A 58 -10.95 -0.08 -10.61
CA LYS A 58 -10.80 -0.66 -11.97
C LYS A 58 -12.08 -0.53 -12.78
N VAL A 59 -13.22 -0.93 -12.20
CA VAL A 59 -14.52 -0.92 -12.87
C VAL A 59 -14.94 0.51 -13.18
N ARG A 60 -14.85 1.42 -12.21
CA ARG A 60 -15.24 2.82 -12.41
C ARG A 60 -14.37 3.51 -13.45
N TRP A 61 -13.07 3.23 -13.46
CA TRP A 61 -12.16 3.75 -14.48
C TRP A 61 -12.60 3.31 -15.88
N LYS A 62 -12.84 2.01 -16.08
CA LYS A 62 -13.29 1.47 -17.38
C LYS A 62 -14.64 2.05 -17.85
N VAL A 63 -15.57 2.27 -16.92
CA VAL A 63 -16.93 2.72 -17.26
C VAL A 63 -17.01 4.25 -17.40
N GLY A 64 -16.23 4.99 -16.62
CA GLY A 64 -16.42 6.42 -16.40
C GLY A 64 -15.26 7.30 -16.85
N CYS A 65 -14.18 6.76 -17.41
CA CYS A 65 -13.05 7.58 -17.83
C CYS A 65 -13.44 8.60 -18.91
N ARG A 66 -13.49 9.86 -18.50
CA ARG A 66 -13.35 10.97 -19.44
C ARG A 66 -11.89 10.99 -19.91
N PRO A 67 -11.62 11.16 -21.21
CA PRO A 67 -10.26 11.37 -21.69
C PRO A 67 -9.70 12.63 -21.00
N PHE A 68 -8.51 12.51 -20.43
CA PHE A 68 -7.78 13.49 -19.64
C PHE A 68 -8.22 13.72 -18.18
N ILE A 69 -7.49 13.05 -17.28
CA ILE A 69 -6.98 13.66 -16.05
C ILE A 69 -5.52 13.23 -15.97
N GLY A 70 -4.59 14.17 -16.16
CA GLY A 70 -3.21 13.95 -15.74
C GLY A 70 -3.23 13.86 -14.22
N LEU A 71 -2.99 12.67 -13.68
CA LEU A 71 -2.81 12.49 -12.25
C LEU A 71 -1.38 12.94 -11.95
N ASP A 72 -1.24 14.11 -11.32
CA ASP A 72 0.08 14.59 -10.90
C ASP A 72 0.47 13.82 -9.64
N ASP A 73 1.64 13.19 -9.69
CA ASP A 73 2.18 12.30 -8.66
C ASP A 73 2.18 12.99 -7.30
N THR A 74 1.30 12.54 -6.40
CA THR A 74 1.22 13.14 -5.06
C THR A 74 2.22 12.46 -4.14
N PHE A 75 3.26 13.18 -3.74
CA PHE A 75 4.24 12.69 -2.77
C PHE A 75 3.61 12.55 -1.37
N LEU A 76 3.75 11.36 -0.79
CA LEU A 76 3.37 11.12 0.60
C LEU A 76 4.28 11.91 1.54
N LYS A 77 3.68 12.78 2.35
CA LYS A 77 4.39 13.48 3.45
C LYS A 77 4.40 12.57 4.69
N GLY A 78 5.57 12.17 5.14
CA GLY A 78 5.74 11.30 6.31
C GLY A 78 7.17 10.78 6.45
N LYS A 79 7.44 10.01 7.52
CA LYS A 79 8.74 9.34 7.73
C LYS A 79 9.05 8.34 6.63
N ALA A 80 8.04 7.59 6.17
CA ALA A 80 8.14 6.81 4.95
C ALA A 80 7.64 7.65 3.77
N ARG A 81 8.53 7.87 2.79
CA ARG A 81 8.21 8.57 1.55
C ARG A 81 7.59 7.59 0.55
N GLY A 82 6.84 8.13 -0.40
CA GLY A 82 6.26 7.37 -1.50
C GLY A 82 5.51 8.29 -2.45
N ILE A 83 4.99 7.72 -3.54
CA ILE A 83 4.13 8.41 -4.49
C ILE A 83 2.79 7.68 -4.47
N LEU A 84 1.69 8.43 -4.34
CA LEU A 84 0.35 7.91 -4.50
C LEU A 84 -0.02 7.96 -5.99
N PHE A 85 -0.19 6.79 -6.58
CA PHE A 85 -0.71 6.59 -7.94
C PHE A 85 -2.11 5.99 -7.89
#